data_AF-A0A382YMC9-F1
#
_entry.id   AF-A0A382YMC9-F1
#
_cell.length_a   1.000
_cell.length_b   1.000
_cell.length_c   1.000
_cell.angle_alpha   90.00
_cell.angle_beta   90.00
_cell.angle_gamma   90.00
#
_symmetry.space_group_name_H-M   'P 1'
#
loop_
_entity.id
_entity.type
_entity.pdbx_description
1 polymer ?
#
loop_
_entity_poly.entity_id
_entity_poly.type
_entity_poly.pdbx_seq_one_letter_code
_entity_poly.pdbx_strand_id
1 'polypeptide(L)' 'MSFAQQTVEARRPTPEEIEKLQIGPADPVLSFTRTTFNSRSRPVEFVKSVYLGDRFKLRIMLKPSARNI' A
#
# COMPACT_ATOMS: atom_id res chain seq x y z
N MET A 1 -0.21 19.82 9.70
CA MET A 1 0.60 18.86 8.92
C MET A 1 -0.33 18.03 8.05
N SER A 2 0.02 17.71 6.82
CA SER A 2 -0.67 16.65 6.06
C SER A 2 -0.22 15.28 6.53
N PHE A 3 -1.06 14.26 6.38
CA PHE A 3 -0.73 12.88 6.73
C PHE A 3 -1.46 11.91 5.80
N ALA A 4 -1.07 10.63 5.82
CA ALA A 4 -1.75 9.58 5.09
C ALA A 4 -1.90 8.33 5.96
N GLN A 5 -3.02 7.62 5.77
CA GLN A 5 -3.22 6.30 6.32
C GLN A 5 -3.11 5.28 5.20
N GLN A 6 -2.28 4.25 5.38
CA GLN A 6 -2.04 3.22 4.37
C GLN A 6 -2.14 1.83 4.98
N THR A 7 -2.89 0.96 4.32
CA THR A 7 -2.99 -0.48 4.62
C THR A 7 -2.32 -1.25 3.49
N VAL A 8 -1.57 -2.30 3.86
CA VAL A 8 -0.87 -3.18 2.92
C VAL A 8 -1.19 -4.63 3.26
N GLU A 9 -1.54 -5.43 2.26
CA GLU A 9 -1.84 -6.86 2.40
C GLU A 9 -1.29 -7.67 1.24
N ALA A 10 -1.00 -8.95 1.48
CA ALA A 10 -0.69 -9.90 0.43
C ALA A 10 -1.97 -10.65 0.02
N ARG A 11 -2.16 -10.84 -1.28
CA ARG A 11 -3.30 -11.59 -1.84
C ARG A 11 -2.96 -12.17 -3.22
N ARG A 12 -3.89 -12.97 -3.76
CA ARG A 12 -3.89 -13.34 -5.19
C ARG A 12 -4.38 -12.16 -6.05
N PRO A 13 -3.94 -12.05 -7.31
CA PRO A 13 -4.38 -11.02 -8.24
C PRO A 13 -5.84 -11.23 -8.64
N THR A 14 -6.53 -10.15 -8.97
CA THR A 14 -7.85 -10.21 -9.62
C THR A 14 -7.68 -10.57 -11.11
N PRO A 15 -8.75 -11.02 -11.80
CA PRO A 15 -8.68 -11.27 -13.25
C PRO A 15 -8.20 -10.07 -14.07
N GLU A 16 -8.63 -8.85 -13.69
CA GLU A 16 -8.20 -7.62 -14.35
C GLU A 16 -6.69 -7.35 -14.16
N GLU A 17 -6.15 -7.64 -12.98
CA GLU A 17 -4.74 -7.48 -12.69
C GLU A 17 -3.88 -8.52 -13.40
N ILE A 18 -4.36 -9.77 -13.50
CA ILE A 18 -3.74 -10.83 -14.29
C ILE A 18 -3.53 -10.36 -15.74
N GLU A 19 -4.58 -9.80 -16.34
CA GLU A 19 -4.54 -9.30 -17.72
C GLU A 19 -3.59 -8.11 -17.86
N LYS A 20 -3.77 -7.08 -17.04
CA LYS A 20 -3.02 -5.82 -17.15
C LYS A 20 -1.54 -5.95 -16.78
N LEU A 21 -1.21 -6.82 -15.84
CA LEU A 21 0.16 -6.99 -15.34
C LEU A 21 0.87 -8.19 -15.97
N GLN A 22 0.16 -8.99 -16.77
CA GLN A 22 0.70 -10.17 -17.47
C GLN A 22 1.36 -11.16 -16.49
N ILE A 23 0.62 -11.52 -15.44
CA ILE A 23 1.03 -12.44 -14.38
C ILE A 23 0.09 -13.65 -14.30
N GLY A 24 0.51 -14.71 -13.61
CA GLY A 24 -0.31 -15.88 -13.34
C GLY A 24 -1.31 -15.70 -12.19
N PRO A 25 -2.37 -16.52 -12.12
CA PRO A 25 -3.40 -16.44 -11.06
C PRO A 25 -2.89 -16.83 -9.66
N ALA A 26 -1.72 -17.47 -9.58
CA ALA A 26 -1.06 -17.85 -8.34
C ALA A 26 0.06 -16.89 -7.94
N ASP A 27 0.43 -15.92 -8.79
CA ASP A 27 1.51 -15.00 -8.50
C ASP A 27 1.11 -14.06 -7.36
N PRO A 28 1.92 -13.91 -6.30
CA PRO A 28 1.55 -13.07 -5.17
C PRO A 28 1.62 -11.59 -5.55
N VAL A 29 0.63 -10.82 -5.09
CA VAL A 29 0.65 -9.36 -5.21
C VAL A 29 0.53 -8.69 -3.84
N LEU A 30 1.10 -7.49 -3.74
CA LEU A 30 0.92 -6.60 -2.59
C LEU A 30 -0.13 -5.53 -2.95
N SER A 31 -1.23 -5.54 -2.21
CA SER A 31 -2.37 -4.65 -2.36
C SER A 31 -2.27 -3.52 -1.35
N PHE A 32 -2.41 -2.28 -1.83
CA PHE A 32 -2.30 -1.06 -1.05
C PHE A 32 -3.62 -0.30 -1.10
N THR A 33 -4.11 0.15 0.04
CA THR A 33 -5.14 1.18 0.13
C THR A 33 -4.58 2.36 0.89
N ARG A 34 -4.67 3.57 0.33
CA ARG A 34 -4.18 4.79 0.97
C ARG A 34 -5.22 5.91 0.91
N THR A 35 -5.41 6.59 2.04
CA THR A 35 -6.13 7.86 2.10
C THR A 35 -5.16 8.95 2.52
N THR A 36 -5.05 10.01 1.72
CA THR A 36 -4.22 11.19 2.02
C THR A 36 -5.11 12.31 2.54
N PHE A 37 -4.67 12.99 3.60
CA PHE A 37 -5.38 14.09 4.26
C PHE A 37 -4.56 15.38 4.22
N ASN A 38 -5.24 16.51 3.99
CA ASN A 38 -4.62 17.82 4.08
C ASN A 38 -4.39 18.27 5.54
N SER A 39 -3.85 19.48 5.72
CA SER A 39 -3.57 20.04 7.04
C SER A 39 -4.79 20.29 7.93
N ARG A 40 -6.00 20.20 7.38
CA ARG A 40 -7.28 20.31 8.09
C ARG A 40 -7.95 18.95 8.30
N SER A 41 -7.20 17.85 8.15
CA SER A 41 -7.69 16.47 8.26
C SER A 41 -8.84 16.14 7.31
N ARG A 42 -8.95 16.85 6.18
CA ARG A 42 -9.92 16.52 5.13
C ARG A 42 -9.27 15.58 4.11
N PRO A 43 -9.96 14.49 3.69
CA PRO A 43 -9.42 13.60 2.68
C PRO A 43 -9.28 14.34 1.35
N VAL A 44 -8.14 14.17 0.69
CA VAL A 44 -7.85 14.76 -0.62
C VAL A 44 -7.63 13.72 -1.71
N GLU A 45 -7.31 12.49 -1.33
CA GLU A 45 -7.04 11.39 -2.26
C GLU A 45 -7.37 10.06 -1.61
N PHE A 46 -7.96 9.15 -2.38
CA PHE A 46 -8.12 7.73 -2.03
C PHE A 46 -7.56 6.87 -3.17
N VAL A 47 -6.57 6.04 -2.85
CA VAL A 47 -5.84 5.23 -3.84
C VAL A 47 -5.95 3.76 -3.49
N LYS A 48 -6.24 2.95 -4.51
CA LYS A 48 -6.00 1.50 -4.51
C LYS A 48 -4.90 1.20 -5.51
N SER A 49 -3.92 0.41 -5.10
CA SER A 49 -2.79 0.02 -5.96
C SER A 49 -2.41 -1.42 -5.72
N VAL A 50 -1.83 -2.04 -6.74
CA VAL A 50 -1.30 -3.39 -6.69
C VAL A 50 0.12 -3.41 -7.23
N TYR A 51 1.00 -4.15 -6.57
CA TYR A 51 2.39 -4.32 -6.98
C TYR A 51 2.74 -5.81 -7.00
N LEU A 52 3.61 -6.22 -7.93
CA LEU A 52 4.05 -7.61 -8.04
C LEU A 52 4.95 -7.98 -6.86
N GLY A 53 4.61 -9.04 -6.14
CA GLY A 53 5.27 -9.42 -4.88
C GLY A 53 6.72 -9.87 -5.06
N ASP A 54 7.09 -10.36 -6.24
CA ASP A 54 8.46 -10.75 -6.61
C ASP A 54 9.32 -9.54 -7.04
N ARG A 55 8.71 -8.44 -7.48
CA ARG A 55 9.43 -7.24 -8.00
C ARG A 55 9.37 -6.03 -7.09
N PHE A 56 8.45 -5.98 -6.12
CA PHE A 56 8.28 -4.84 -5.22
C PHE A 56 8.53 -5.22 -3.77
N LYS A 57 9.30 -4.39 -3.06
CA LYS A 57 9.55 -4.54 -1.61
C LYS A 57 9.16 -3.27 -0.88
N LEU A 58 8.33 -3.41 0.15
CA LEU A 58 8.06 -2.31 1.08
C LEU A 58 9.15 -2.29 2.16
N ARG A 59 9.98 -1.25 2.15
CA ARG A 59 11.01 -1.02 3.18
C ARG A 59 10.56 0.07 4.14
N ILE A 60 10.45 -0.27 5.42
CA ILE A 60 10.08 0.68 6.48
C ILE A 60 11.22 0.74 7.50
N MET A 61 11.70 1.93 7.81
CA MET A 61 12.62 2.16 8.91
C MET A 61 11.82 2.66 10.12
N LEU A 62 11.67 1.82 11.12
CA LEU A 62 11.05 2.18 12.38
C LEU A 62 12.13 2.74 13.31
N LYS A 63 11.90 3.92 13.87
CA LYS A 63 12.72 4.44 14.96
C LYS A 63 12.03 4.10 16.28
N PRO A 64 12.78 3.73 17.34
CA PRO A 64 12.21 3.64 18.68
C PRO A 64 11.52 4.96 19.01
N SER A 65 10.31 4.88 19.57
CA SER A 65 9.72 6.08 20.15
C SER A 65 10.57 6.50 21.35
N ALA A 66 10.85 7.80 21.45
CA ALA A 66 11.39 8.37 22.68
C ALA A 66 10.31 8.21 23.76
N ARG A 67 10.37 7.10 24.49
CA ARG A 67 9.58 6.93 25.71
C ARG A 67 10.28 7.79 26.76
N ASN A 68 9.75 8.98 26.98
CA ASN A 68 10.04 9.73 28.20
C ASN A 68 9.46 8.90 29.35
N ILE A 69 10.34 8.20 30.06
CA ILE A 69 10.07 7.65 31.39
C ILE A 69 10.38 8.77 32.37
#